data_AF-A0A7S3EZW3-F1
#
_entry.id   AF-A0A7S3EZW3-F1
#
_cell.length_a   1.000
_cell.length_b   1.000
_cell.length_c   1.000
_cell.angle_alpha   90.00
_cell.angle_beta   90.00
_cell.angle_gamma   90.00
#
_symmetry.space_group_name_H-M   'P 1'
#
loop_
_entity.id
_entity.type
_entity.pdbx_description
1 polymer ?
#
loop_
_entity_poly.entity_id
_entity_poly.type
_entity_poly.pdbx_seq_one_letter_code
_entity_poly.pdbx_strand_id
1 'polypeptide(L)'
;LHSVLPLLGTIAAEAGTNAAAVATVAAPLVSPAVVTFLQVSPPIAGQVLFLSPMAAMRQFREEGTTGGVSIIPYAAMAANGLAWSTYGALGADLTIMLPNASGCVLGLYYTQQFYKYKAPDAVVLPYIGGATAFSAAVVGAAATMPLETARMAIGY
;
A
#
# COMPACT_ATOMS: atom_id res chain seq x y z
N LEU A 1 -33.06 5.54 -8.08
CA LEU A 1 -32.63 4.12 -8.23
C LEU A 1 -32.61 3.62 -9.69
N HIS A 2 -33.13 4.38 -10.68
CA HIS A 2 -33.16 3.97 -12.10
C HIS A 2 -31.98 4.48 -12.96
N SER A 3 -31.06 5.28 -12.40
CA SER A 3 -30.02 6.01 -13.15
C SER A 3 -28.59 5.47 -13.01
N VAL A 4 -28.37 4.42 -12.20
CA VAL A 4 -27.02 3.92 -11.86
C VAL A 4 -26.64 2.66 -12.66
N LEU A 5 -27.63 1.84 -13.05
CA LEU A 5 -27.40 0.65 -13.88
C LEU A 5 -26.74 0.93 -15.25
N PRO A 6 -27.09 1.99 -15.99
CA PRO A 6 -26.46 2.28 -17.28
C PRO A 6 -24.98 2.68 -17.10
N LEU A 7 -24.67 3.40 -16.02
CA LEU A 7 -23.33 3.88 -15.69
C LEU A 7 -22.39 2.71 -15.35
N LEU A 8 -22.88 1.70 -14.62
CA LEU A 8 -22.13 0.48 -14.32
C LEU A 8 -21.86 -0.35 -15.59
N GLY A 9 -22.80 -0.37 -16.54
CA GLY A 9 -22.64 -1.04 -17.83
C GLY A 9 -21.58 -0.36 -18.70
N THR A 10 -21.56 0.97 -18.75
CA THR A 10 -20.54 1.74 -19.49
C THR A 10 -19.15 1.61 -18.87
N ILE A 11 -19.03 1.60 -17.54
CA ILE A 11 -17.75 1.41 -16.84
C ILE A 11 -17.20 0.00 -17.07
N ALA A 12 -18.05 -1.04 -17.01
CA ALA A 12 -17.65 -2.41 -17.30
C ALA A 12 -17.23 -2.59 -18.77
N ALA A 13 -17.91 -1.91 -19.69
CA ALA A 13 -17.58 -1.90 -21.12
C ALA A 13 -16.25 -1.16 -21.39
N GLU A 14 -16.02 0.01 -20.80
CA GLU A 14 -14.76 0.75 -20.92
C GLU A 14 -13.59 -0.01 -20.28
N ALA A 15 -13.79 -0.65 -19.14
CA ALA A 15 -12.78 -1.52 -18.52
C ALA A 15 -12.42 -2.71 -19.44
N GLY A 16 -13.41 -3.34 -20.06
CA GLY A 16 -13.19 -4.40 -21.05
C GLY A 16 -12.50 -3.90 -22.32
N THR A 17 -12.84 -2.70 -22.77
CA THR A 17 -12.27 -2.09 -23.99
C THR A 17 -10.83 -1.62 -23.77
N ASN A 18 -10.52 -1.03 -22.61
CA ASN A 18 -9.17 -0.65 -22.23
C ASN A 18 -8.29 -1.87 -21.96
N ALA A 19 -8.81 -2.91 -21.32
CA ALA A 19 -8.10 -4.19 -21.17
C ALA A 19 -7.83 -4.86 -22.52
N ALA A 20 -8.79 -4.82 -23.45
CA ALA A 20 -8.63 -5.34 -24.80
C ALA A 20 -7.67 -4.50 -25.65
N ALA A 21 -7.67 -3.17 -25.51
CA ALA A 21 -6.76 -2.25 -26.19
C ALA A 21 -5.31 -2.42 -25.71
N VAL A 22 -5.10 -2.57 -24.40
CA VAL A 22 -3.80 -2.93 -23.83
C VAL A 22 -3.36 -4.32 -24.31
N ALA A 23 -4.28 -5.28 -24.43
CA ALA A 23 -3.99 -6.62 -24.94
C ALA A 23 -3.71 -6.68 -26.45
N THR A 24 -4.27 -5.75 -27.25
CA THR A 24 -4.05 -5.73 -28.72
C THR A 24 -2.80 -4.98 -29.13
N VAL A 25 -2.37 -3.97 -28.37
CA VAL A 25 -1.05 -3.32 -28.58
C VAL A 25 0.09 -4.24 -28.11
N ALA A 26 -0.21 -5.22 -27.24
CA ALA A 26 0.71 -6.24 -26.77
C ALA A 26 0.49 -7.61 -27.47
N ALA A 27 0.83 -7.74 -28.75
CA ALA A 27 1.38 -9.03 -29.19
C ALA A 27 2.57 -9.34 -28.25
N PRO A 28 2.72 -10.58 -27.72
CA PRO A 28 3.46 -10.76 -26.48
C PRO A 28 4.95 -10.50 -26.69
N LEU A 29 5.42 -9.32 -26.26
CA LEU A 29 6.84 -9.03 -26.09
C LEU A 29 7.48 -9.96 -25.05
N VAL A 30 6.65 -10.57 -24.20
CA VAL A 30 7.00 -11.47 -23.10
C VAL A 30 5.98 -12.60 -23.07
N SER A 31 6.44 -13.85 -22.90
CA SER A 31 5.56 -15.02 -22.96
C SER A 31 4.47 -14.97 -21.87
N PRO A 32 3.30 -15.61 -22.07
CA PRO A 32 2.24 -15.69 -21.06
C PRO A 32 2.75 -16.17 -19.70
N ALA A 33 3.73 -17.08 -19.69
CA ALA A 33 4.39 -17.55 -18.47
C ALA A 33 5.12 -16.42 -17.71
N VAL A 34 5.78 -15.50 -18.42
CA VAL A 34 6.45 -14.35 -17.79
C VAL A 34 5.42 -13.37 -17.22
N VAL A 35 4.30 -13.15 -17.90
CA VAL A 35 3.21 -12.31 -17.37
C VAL A 35 2.66 -12.89 -16.06
N THR A 36 2.35 -14.19 -16.03
CA THR A 36 1.89 -14.87 -14.80
C THR A 36 2.93 -14.79 -13.69
N PHE A 37 4.22 -14.99 -14.01
CA PHE A 37 5.29 -14.86 -13.04
C PHE A 37 5.35 -13.46 -12.40
N LEU A 38 5.25 -12.41 -13.22
CA LEU A 38 5.27 -11.00 -12.77
C LEU A 38 4.02 -10.61 -11.97
N GLN A 39 2.88 -11.24 -12.23
CA GLN A 39 1.64 -10.97 -11.48
C GLN A 39 1.64 -11.62 -10.09
N VAL A 40 2.26 -12.79 -9.94
CA VAL A 40 2.13 -13.59 -8.70
C VAL A 40 3.36 -13.45 -7.80
N SER A 41 4.56 -13.46 -8.36
CA SER A 41 5.80 -13.57 -7.57
C SER A 41 6.12 -12.29 -6.79
N PRO A 42 6.06 -11.08 -7.37
CA PRO A 42 6.35 -9.85 -6.65
C PRO A 42 5.41 -9.59 -5.46
N PRO A 43 4.08 -9.77 -5.56
CA PRO A 43 3.21 -9.67 -4.41
C PRO A 43 3.58 -10.65 -3.30
N ILE A 44 3.81 -11.92 -3.63
CA ILE A 44 4.21 -12.94 -2.63
C ILE A 44 5.55 -12.57 -1.97
N ALA A 45 6.55 -12.19 -2.76
CA ALA A 45 7.83 -11.74 -2.23
C ALA A 45 7.67 -10.51 -1.33
N GLY A 46 6.81 -9.56 -1.71
CA GLY A 46 6.45 -8.41 -0.89
C GLY A 46 5.86 -8.80 0.46
N GLN A 47 4.96 -9.78 0.50
CA GLN A 47 4.42 -10.30 1.75
C GLN A 47 5.49 -10.90 2.66
N VAL A 48 6.44 -11.65 2.09
CA VAL A 48 7.57 -12.21 2.84
C VAL A 48 8.47 -11.09 3.39
N LEU A 49 8.73 -10.06 2.59
CA LEU A 49 9.52 -8.89 3.02
C LEU A 49 8.83 -8.10 4.13
N PHE A 50 7.50 -7.95 4.09
CA PHE A 50 6.75 -7.32 5.17
C PHE A 50 6.87 -8.07 6.50
N LEU A 51 7.17 -9.37 6.49
CA LEU A 51 7.41 -10.16 7.69
C LEU A 51 8.86 -10.08 8.20
N SER A 52 9.81 -9.59 7.39
CA SER A 52 11.22 -9.51 7.80
C SER A 52 11.49 -8.78 9.13
N PRO A 53 10.74 -7.73 9.52
CA PRO A 53 10.97 -7.06 10.81
C PRO A 53 10.50 -7.84 12.04
N MET A 54 9.79 -8.96 11.87
CA MET A 54 9.32 -9.77 13.02
C MET A 54 10.47 -10.23 13.92
N ALA A 55 11.63 -10.54 13.35
CA ALA A 55 12.83 -10.88 14.11
C ALA A 55 13.31 -9.69 14.97
N ALA A 56 13.31 -8.48 14.42
CA ALA A 56 13.64 -7.26 15.17
C ALA A 56 12.62 -6.98 16.29
N MET A 57 11.32 -7.22 16.05
CA MET A 57 10.30 -7.06 17.10
C MET A 57 10.50 -8.03 18.28
N ARG A 58 11.00 -9.24 17.99
CA ARG A 58 11.39 -10.21 19.03
C ARG A 58 12.62 -9.70 19.78
N GLN A 59 13.63 -9.22 19.07
CA GLN A 59 14.85 -8.67 19.68
C GLN A 59 14.53 -7.49 20.62
N PHE A 60 13.70 -6.53 20.19
CA PHE A 60 13.31 -5.39 21.03
C PHE A 60 12.62 -5.82 22.34
N ARG A 61 11.84 -6.89 22.29
CA ARG A 61 11.17 -7.44 23.47
C ARG A 61 12.15 -8.13 24.41
N GLU A 62 13.13 -8.84 23.87
CA GLU A 62 14.14 -9.58 24.64
C GLU A 62 15.16 -8.63 25.28
N GLU A 63 15.63 -7.63 24.53
CA GLU A 63 16.59 -6.64 25.00
C GLU A 63 15.93 -5.51 25.81
N GLY A 64 14.61 -5.36 25.69
CA GLY A 64 13.85 -4.29 26.36
C GLY A 64 14.11 -2.89 25.79
N THR A 65 14.88 -2.79 24.70
CA THR A 65 15.24 -1.54 24.03
C THR A 65 15.33 -1.73 22.52
N THR A 66 15.09 -0.68 21.74
CA THR A 66 15.39 -0.62 20.30
C THR A 66 16.86 -0.30 20.02
N GLY A 67 17.62 0.10 21.04
CA GLY A 67 18.97 0.63 20.87
C GLY A 67 18.99 1.80 19.87
N GLY A 68 19.97 1.78 18.96
CA GLY A 68 20.14 2.80 17.91
C GLY A 68 19.33 2.55 16.62
N VAL A 69 18.35 1.64 16.62
CA VAL A 69 17.54 1.36 15.43
C VAL A 69 16.63 2.55 15.10
N SER A 70 16.43 2.83 13.81
CA SER A 70 15.54 3.90 13.34
C SER A 70 14.08 3.43 13.22
N ILE A 71 13.14 4.31 13.57
CA ILE A 71 11.69 4.09 13.43
C ILE A 71 11.18 4.27 11.99
N ILE A 72 11.94 5.00 11.16
CA ILE A 72 11.56 5.38 9.79
C ILE A 72 11.03 4.21 8.96
N PRO A 73 11.71 3.05 8.85
CA PRO A 73 11.22 1.95 8.00
C PRO A 73 9.83 1.46 8.40
N TYR A 74 9.50 1.44 9.69
CA TYR A 74 8.21 0.95 10.18
C TYR A 74 7.08 1.95 9.92
N ALA A 75 7.33 3.23 10.20
CA ALA A 75 6.36 4.29 9.95
C ALA A 75 6.14 4.51 8.44
N ALA A 76 7.20 4.44 7.63
CA ALA A 76 7.12 4.52 6.18
C ALA A 76 6.35 3.33 5.57
N MET A 77 6.56 2.12 6.09
CA MET A 77 5.83 0.93 5.64
C MET A 77 4.31 1.07 5.91
N ALA A 78 3.93 1.61 7.07
CA ALA A 78 2.53 1.89 7.40
C ALA A 78 1.92 2.92 6.44
N ALA A 79 2.60 4.06 6.27
CA ALA A 79 2.15 5.15 5.40
C ALA A 79 2.06 4.73 3.92
N ASN A 80 3.06 4.02 3.40
CA ASN A 80 3.05 3.50 2.04
C ASN A 80 1.93 2.46 1.83
N GLY A 81 1.76 1.54 2.78
CA GLY A 81 0.67 0.57 2.74
C GLY A 81 -0.69 1.26 2.70
N LEU A 82 -0.90 2.31 3.49
CA LEU A 82 -2.13 3.10 3.46
C LEU A 82 -2.35 3.80 2.11
N ALA A 83 -1.31 4.41 1.54
CA ALA A 83 -1.41 5.10 0.24
C ALA A 83 -1.88 4.16 -0.86
N TRP A 84 -1.21 3.01 -1.01
CA TRP A 84 -1.57 2.04 -2.04
C TRP A 84 -2.88 1.30 -1.75
N SER A 85 -3.22 1.08 -0.49
CA SER A 85 -4.55 0.55 -0.14
C SER A 85 -5.66 1.51 -0.54
N THR A 86 -5.47 2.82 -0.28
CA THR A 86 -6.40 3.87 -0.70
C THR A 86 -6.51 3.92 -2.22
N TYR A 87 -5.37 3.85 -2.93
CA TYR A 87 -5.37 3.81 -4.40
C TYR A 87 -6.16 2.61 -4.94
N GLY A 88 -5.90 1.40 -4.44
CA GLY A 88 -6.63 0.20 -4.83
C GLY A 88 -8.13 0.32 -4.55
N ALA A 89 -8.50 0.89 -3.39
CA ALA A 89 -9.90 1.12 -3.04
C ALA A 89 -10.61 2.09 -4.00
N LEU A 90 -9.95 3.19 -4.40
CA LEU A 90 -10.49 4.14 -5.37
C LEU A 90 -10.73 3.50 -6.75
N GLY A 91 -9.89 2.53 -7.14
CA GLY A 91 -10.05 1.78 -8.38
C GLY A 91 -10.91 0.52 -8.28
N ALA A 92 -11.43 0.18 -7.10
CA ALA A 92 -12.02 -1.13 -6.79
C ALA A 92 -11.10 -2.32 -7.16
N ASP A 93 -9.78 -2.12 -7.08
CA ASP A 93 -8.76 -3.12 -7.41
C ASP A 93 -8.24 -3.81 -6.13
N LEU A 94 -8.80 -5.00 -5.87
CA LEU A 94 -8.42 -5.83 -4.73
C LEU A 94 -6.99 -6.37 -4.82
N THR A 95 -6.42 -6.47 -6.04
CA THR A 95 -5.07 -7.00 -6.24
C THR A 95 -4.00 -6.04 -5.72
N ILE A 96 -4.31 -4.75 -5.68
CA ILE A 96 -3.47 -3.71 -5.08
C ILE A 96 -3.87 -3.48 -3.61
N MET A 97 -5.17 -3.40 -3.33
CA MET A 97 -5.68 -3.02 -2.01
C MET A 97 -5.29 -4.03 -0.93
N LEU A 98 -5.54 -5.33 -1.14
CA LEU A 98 -5.35 -6.35 -0.10
C LEU A 98 -3.88 -6.53 0.36
N PRO A 99 -2.89 -6.72 -0.54
CA PRO A 99 -1.50 -6.87 -0.09
C PRO A 99 -0.99 -5.61 0.61
N ASN A 100 -1.32 -4.41 0.11
CA ASN A 100 -0.89 -3.17 0.75
C ASN A 100 -1.59 -2.91 2.10
N ALA A 101 -2.84 -3.35 2.27
CA ALA A 101 -3.55 -3.25 3.54
C ALA A 101 -2.84 -4.10 4.61
N SER A 102 -2.37 -5.29 4.23
CA SER A 102 -1.56 -6.12 5.13
C SER A 102 -0.23 -5.45 5.50
N GLY A 103 0.43 -4.78 4.55
CA GLY A 103 1.63 -3.98 4.80
C GLY A 103 1.37 -2.81 5.74
N CYS A 104 0.23 -2.12 5.60
CA CYS A 104 -0.21 -1.07 6.51
C CYS A 104 -0.37 -1.62 7.94
N VAL A 105 -1.10 -2.72 8.12
CA VAL A 105 -1.35 -3.35 9.43
C VAL A 105 -0.04 -3.78 10.10
N LEU A 106 0.85 -4.45 9.36
CA LEU A 106 2.15 -4.86 9.89
C LEU A 106 3.03 -3.65 10.24
N GLY A 107 2.99 -2.58 9.43
CA GLY A 107 3.78 -1.37 9.66
C GLY A 107 3.32 -0.63 10.92
N LEU A 108 2.01 -0.56 11.15
CA LEU A 108 1.43 -0.03 12.37
C LEU A 108 1.84 -0.87 13.59
N TYR A 109 1.77 -2.19 13.47
CA TYR A 109 2.23 -3.10 14.53
C TYR A 109 3.72 -2.90 14.85
N TYR A 110 4.59 -2.81 13.85
CA TYR A 110 6.03 -2.58 14.06
C TYR A 110 6.32 -1.22 14.67
N THR A 111 5.60 -0.19 14.22
CA THR A 111 5.71 1.17 14.79
C THR A 111 5.30 1.17 16.26
N GLN A 112 4.23 0.45 16.61
CA GLN A 112 3.78 0.30 17.99
C GLN A 112 4.82 -0.44 18.86
N GLN A 113 5.35 -1.57 18.38
CA GLN A 113 6.39 -2.30 19.12
C GLN A 113 7.66 -1.46 19.29
N PHE A 114 8.10 -0.77 18.24
CA PHE A 114 9.22 0.16 18.33
C PHE A 114 8.96 1.22 19.40
N TYR A 115 7.79 1.87 19.37
CA TYR A 115 7.45 2.92 20.33
C TYR A 115 7.45 2.41 21.77
N LYS A 116 6.99 1.17 21.99
CA LYS A 116 6.96 0.53 23.32
C LYS A 116 8.36 0.31 23.88
N TYR A 117 9.32 -0.08 23.05
CA TYR A 117 10.68 -0.43 23.47
C TYR A 117 11.72 0.64 23.09
N LYS A 118 11.30 1.84 22.65
CA LYS A 118 12.23 2.84 22.14
C LYS A 118 13.25 3.24 23.21
N ALA A 119 14.51 3.47 22.80
CA ALA A 119 15.50 4.07 23.69
C ALA A 119 15.02 5.47 24.18
N PRO A 120 15.43 5.93 25.38
CA PRO A 120 14.98 7.21 25.93
C PRO A 120 15.31 8.41 25.03
N ASP A 121 16.46 8.37 24.36
CA ASP A 121 16.99 9.36 23.44
C ASP A 121 16.49 9.19 21.99
N ALA A 122 15.71 8.14 21.70
CA ALA A 122 15.18 7.92 20.37
C ALA A 122 14.20 9.04 19.95
N VAL A 123 14.57 9.77 18.91
CA VAL A 123 13.76 10.84 18.32
C VAL A 123 12.75 10.23 17.34
N VAL A 124 11.50 10.11 17.77
CA VAL A 124 10.44 9.44 16.99
C VAL A 124 9.37 10.38 16.44
N LEU A 125 9.14 11.52 17.10
CA LEU A 125 8.01 12.40 16.81
C LEU A 125 8.01 12.98 15.38
N PRO A 126 9.13 13.47 14.83
CA PRO A 126 9.13 14.01 13.47
C PRO A 126 8.75 12.95 12.41
N TYR A 127 9.19 11.71 12.61
CA TYR A 127 8.94 10.62 11.67
C TYR A 127 7.49 10.11 11.74
N ILE A 128 6.96 9.91 12.96
CA ILE A 128 5.55 9.55 13.14
C ILE A 128 4.65 10.70 12.67
N GLY A 129 5.00 11.94 13.00
CA GLY A 129 4.28 13.13 12.56
C GLY A 129 4.26 13.26 11.04
N GLY A 130 5.40 13.08 10.38
CA GLY A 130 5.51 13.07 8.92
C GLY A 130 4.69 11.95 8.26
N ALA A 131 4.79 10.72 8.78
CA ALA A 131 4.00 9.60 8.29
C ALA A 131 2.48 9.82 8.47
N THR A 132 2.08 10.40 9.60
CA THR A 132 0.69 10.74 9.90
C THR A 132 0.18 11.86 8.99
N ALA A 133 0.96 12.92 8.80
CA ALA A 133 0.61 14.04 7.92
C ALA A 133 0.47 13.59 6.46
N PHE A 134 1.40 12.76 5.98
CA PHE A 134 1.31 12.14 4.66
C PHE A 134 0.05 11.26 4.54
N SER A 135 -0.19 10.39 5.52
CA SER A 135 -1.37 9.53 5.55
C SER A 135 -2.68 10.32 5.53
N ALA A 136 -2.74 11.41 6.31
CA ALA A 136 -3.89 12.31 6.33
C ALA A 136 -4.08 13.03 5.00
N ALA A 137 -3.00 13.45 4.33
CA ALA A 137 -3.06 14.06 3.01
C ALA A 137 -3.61 13.08 1.96
N VAL A 138 -3.16 11.82 1.97
CA VAL A 138 -3.68 10.76 1.10
C VAL A 138 -5.18 10.55 1.31
N VAL A 139 -5.60 10.33 2.57
CA VAL A 139 -7.02 10.09 2.89
C VAL A 139 -7.87 11.32 2.59
N GLY A 140 -7.35 12.52 2.88
CA GLY A 140 -8.01 13.78 2.56
C GLY A 140 -8.20 13.95 1.06
N ALA A 141 -7.18 13.70 0.24
CA ALA A 141 -7.28 13.72 -1.21
C ALA A 141 -8.34 12.73 -1.72
N ALA A 142 -8.30 11.48 -1.24
CA ALA A 142 -9.28 10.46 -1.60
C ALA A 142 -10.73 10.81 -1.20
N ALA A 143 -10.92 11.51 -0.08
CA ALA A 143 -12.25 11.87 0.43
C ALA A 143 -12.83 13.16 -0.18
N THR A 144 -11.99 14.05 -0.71
CA THR A 144 -12.41 15.41 -1.11
C THR A 144 -12.23 15.72 -2.58
N MET A 145 -11.30 15.06 -3.28
CA MET A 145 -11.05 15.32 -4.69
C MET A 145 -11.96 14.47 -5.58
N PRO A 146 -12.21 14.90 -6.84
CA PRO A 146 -12.81 14.04 -7.84
C PRO A 146 -11.99 12.75 -8.00
N LEU A 147 -12.66 11.62 -8.26
CA LEU A 147 -12.05 10.30 -8.27
C LEU A 147 -10.80 10.21 -9.17
N GLU A 148 -10.86 10.76 -10.37
CA GLU A 148 -9.73 10.77 -11.32
C GLU A 148 -8.54 11.56 -10.79
N THR A 149 -8.79 12.74 -10.22
CA THR A 149 -7.75 13.59 -9.61
C THR A 149 -7.15 12.91 -8.37
N ALA A 150 -7.97 12.30 -7.53
CA ALA A 150 -7.50 11.55 -6.35
C ALA A 150 -6.63 10.36 -6.76
N ARG A 151 -7.03 9.62 -7.80
CA ARG A 151 -6.24 8.50 -8.33
C ARG A 151 -4.90 8.97 -8.86
N MET A 152 -4.86 10.04 -9.68
CA MET A 152 -3.63 10.64 -10.21
C MET A 152 -2.72 11.25 -9.14
N ALA A 153 -3.29 11.73 -8.03
CA ALA A 153 -2.51 12.32 -6.94
C ALA A 153 -1.83 11.26 -6.06
N ILE A 154 -2.48 10.10 -5.87
CA ILE A 154 -1.98 9.02 -5.00
C ILE A 154 -1.16 8.00 -5.81
N GLY A 155 -1.56 7.71 -7.03
CA GLY A 155 -0.88 6.83 -7.99
C GLY A 155 -1.02 7.35 -9.42
N TYR A 156 -0.64 6.58 -10.42
CA TYR A 156 -0.78 6.96 -11.84
C TYR A 156 -2.00 6.30 -12.47
#